data_AF-A0A929CA38-F1
#
_entry.id   AF-A0A929CA38-F1
#
_cell.length_a   1.000
_cell.length_b   1.000
_cell.length_c   1.000
_cell.angle_alpha   90.00
_cell.angle_beta   90.00
_cell.angle_gamma   90.00
#
_symmetry.space_group_name_H-M   'P 1'
#
loop_
_entity.id
_entity.type
_entity.pdbx_description
1 polymer ?
#
loop_
_entity_poly.entity_id
_entity_poly.type
_entity_poly.pdbx_seq_one_letter_code
_entity_poly.pdbx_strand_id
1 'polypeptide(L)'
;MMSKRSTTVVGTILFFLIASNFSFATNYYVDASNGSDDNSGTSQYAAWKSISKVNSSIFLPGDSILFKRNESWREQLVVPSSGEEGNPITFGAYGVGNKPLFLGSNAKNNASDWTNLGANKWATAVGSFPKLHWRSV
;
A
#
# COMPACT_ATOMS: atom_id res chain seq x y z
N MET A 1 6.27 -64.23 -47.96
CA MET A 1 5.43 -63.10 -48.41
C MET A 1 5.46 -62.06 -47.30
N MET A 2 6.29 -61.02 -47.45
CA MET A 2 6.52 -59.98 -46.43
C MET A 2 5.33 -59.01 -46.36
N SER A 3 4.67 -58.93 -45.21
CA SER A 3 3.64 -57.94 -44.92
C SER A 3 4.28 -56.69 -44.31
N LYS A 4 4.38 -55.60 -45.08
CA LYS A 4 4.61 -54.25 -44.54
C LYS A 4 3.27 -53.69 -44.05
N ARG A 5 3.20 -53.27 -42.79
CA ARG A 5 2.20 -52.26 -42.34
C ARG A 5 2.85 -51.28 -41.38
N SER A 6 2.98 -50.05 -41.88
CA SER A 6 3.35 -48.82 -41.21
C SER A 6 2.11 -48.24 -40.51
N THR A 7 2.18 -47.85 -39.23
CA THR A 7 1.41 -46.68 -38.73
C THR A 7 1.86 -46.18 -37.34
N THR A 8 2.04 -44.85 -37.28
CA THR A 8 1.72 -43.91 -36.19
C THR A 8 2.73 -43.64 -35.06
N VAL A 9 3.41 -42.51 -35.27
CA VAL A 9 3.96 -41.51 -34.33
C VAL A 9 3.27 -41.50 -32.95
N VAL A 10 3.96 -41.96 -31.91
CA VAL A 10 3.63 -41.58 -30.52
C VAL A 10 4.35 -40.27 -30.24
N GLY A 11 3.74 -39.17 -30.69
CA GLY A 11 4.12 -37.83 -30.28
C GLY A 11 3.67 -37.66 -28.84
N THR A 12 4.61 -37.69 -27.91
CA THR A 12 4.41 -37.30 -26.52
C THR A 12 3.95 -35.84 -26.54
N ILE A 13 2.64 -35.64 -26.42
CA ILE A 13 2.03 -34.34 -26.17
C ILE A 13 2.52 -33.91 -24.79
N LEU A 14 3.55 -33.07 -24.77
CA LEU A 14 3.93 -32.28 -23.62
C LEU A 14 2.78 -31.32 -23.34
N PHE A 15 1.87 -31.74 -22.46
CA PHE A 15 0.79 -30.92 -21.94
C PHE A 15 1.43 -29.85 -21.04
N PHE A 16 1.95 -28.78 -21.66
CA PHE A 16 2.34 -27.58 -20.95
C PHE A 16 1.04 -26.96 -20.43
N LEU A 17 0.68 -27.30 -19.20
CA LEU A 17 -0.28 -26.56 -18.39
C LEU A 17 0.28 -25.15 -18.25
N ILE A 18 -0.07 -24.27 -19.18
CA ILE A 18 -0.02 -22.84 -18.96
C ILE A 18 -1.13 -22.59 -17.93
N ALA A 19 -0.80 -22.78 -16.66
CA ALA A 19 -1.59 -22.25 -15.56
C ALA A 19 -1.54 -20.73 -15.72
N SER A 20 -2.52 -20.17 -16.41
CA SER A 20 -2.73 -18.74 -16.48
C SER A 20 -2.94 -18.28 -15.04
N ASN A 21 -1.93 -17.64 -14.44
CA ASN A 21 -2.08 -16.95 -13.17
C ASN A 21 -3.01 -15.77 -13.43
N PHE A 22 -4.32 -16.00 -13.36
CA PHE A 22 -5.29 -14.93 -13.20
C PHE A 22 -5.10 -14.35 -11.80
N SER A 23 -4.08 -13.50 -11.65
CA SER A 23 -4.01 -12.61 -10.49
C SER A 23 -4.99 -11.47 -10.76
N PHE A 24 -6.14 -11.50 -10.10
CA PHE A 24 -7.04 -10.35 -10.11
C PHE A 24 -6.45 -9.27 -9.22
N ALA A 25 -6.07 -8.14 -9.82
CA ALA A 25 -5.65 -6.95 -9.10
C ALA A 25 -6.71 -6.57 -8.05
N THR A 26 -6.28 -6.37 -6.81
CA THR A 26 -7.15 -6.02 -5.69
C THR A 26 -7.03 -4.54 -5.33
N ASN A 27 -8.17 -3.90 -5.05
CA ASN A 27 -8.21 -2.55 -4.52
C ASN A 27 -8.31 -2.59 -3.00
N TYR A 28 -7.33 -2.01 -2.33
CA TYR A 28 -7.30 -1.77 -0.90
C TYR A 28 -7.64 -0.32 -0.58
N TYR A 29 -8.39 -0.09 0.50
CA TYR A 29 -8.90 1.20 0.91
C TYR A 29 -8.42 1.53 2.32
N VAL A 30 -7.99 2.78 2.52
CA VAL A 30 -7.50 3.29 3.82
C VAL A 30 -8.25 4.56 4.18
N ASP A 31 -8.86 4.58 5.38
CA ASP A 31 -9.70 5.66 5.93
C ASP A 31 -9.27 5.93 7.39
N ALA A 32 -8.53 7.00 7.62
CA ALA A 32 -8.01 7.36 8.95
C ALA A 32 -9.14 7.65 9.94
N SER A 33 -10.25 8.19 9.45
CA SER A 33 -11.36 8.66 10.29
C SER A 33 -12.27 7.50 10.73
N ASN A 34 -12.67 6.65 9.80
CA ASN A 34 -13.72 5.64 9.99
C ASN A 34 -13.24 4.19 9.81
N GLY A 35 -12.02 3.99 9.32
CA GLY A 35 -11.46 2.65 9.12
C GLY A 35 -11.14 1.92 10.42
N SER A 36 -10.88 0.62 10.28
CA SER A 36 -10.36 -0.27 11.32
C SER A 36 -9.31 -1.21 10.71
N ASP A 37 -8.21 -1.44 11.41
CA ASP A 37 -7.14 -2.33 10.94
C ASP A 37 -7.50 -3.83 11.05
N ASP A 38 -8.64 -4.13 11.68
CA ASP A 38 -9.27 -5.45 11.69
C ASP A 38 -10.11 -5.72 10.43
N ASN A 39 -10.40 -4.69 9.63
CA ASN A 39 -11.17 -4.84 8.40
C ASN A 39 -10.35 -5.55 7.30
N SER A 40 -11.04 -6.08 6.29
CA SER A 40 -10.39 -6.71 5.13
C SER A 40 -9.61 -5.72 4.27
N GLY A 41 -9.96 -4.44 4.29
CA GLY A 41 -9.36 -3.39 3.45
C GLY A 41 -9.87 -3.41 2.01
N THR A 42 -10.64 -4.41 1.58
CA THR A 42 -11.02 -4.65 0.17
C THR A 42 -12.31 -3.94 -0.27
N SER A 43 -12.88 -3.07 0.58
CA SER A 43 -13.99 -2.19 0.21
C SER A 43 -13.91 -0.86 0.95
N GLN A 44 -14.53 0.19 0.39
CA GLN A 44 -14.59 1.51 1.03
C GLN A 44 -15.30 1.50 2.39
N TYR A 45 -16.24 0.57 2.60
CA TYR A 45 -16.99 0.43 3.85
C TYR A 45 -16.27 -0.45 4.90
N ALA A 46 -15.21 -1.15 4.49
CA ALA A 46 -14.36 -1.98 5.34
C ALA A 46 -12.88 -1.61 5.10
N ALA A 47 -12.59 -0.31 5.11
CA ALA A 47 -11.24 0.23 4.90
C ALA A 47 -10.35 0.00 6.14
N TRP A 48 -9.05 -0.12 5.92
CA TRP A 48 -8.05 -0.06 6.99
C TRP A 48 -7.96 1.34 7.58
N LYS A 49 -7.46 1.45 8.82
CA LYS A 49 -7.36 2.73 9.51
C LYS A 49 -5.97 3.36 9.37
N SER A 50 -4.90 2.56 9.38
CA SER A 50 -3.53 3.06 9.53
C SER A 50 -2.64 2.77 8.32
N ILE A 51 -1.58 3.56 8.17
CA ILE A 51 -0.48 3.24 7.25
C ILE A 51 0.34 2.07 7.80
N SER A 52 0.41 1.89 9.12
CA SER A 52 1.04 0.72 9.74
C SER A 52 0.45 -0.61 9.23
N LYS A 53 -0.87 -0.68 9.04
CA LYS A 53 -1.54 -1.82 8.41
C LYS A 53 -1.12 -2.01 6.95
N VAL A 54 -1.00 -0.93 6.19
CA VAL A 54 -0.48 -0.97 4.80
C VAL A 54 0.96 -1.51 4.78
N ASN A 55 1.84 -0.98 5.62
CA ASN A 55 3.26 -1.34 5.68
C ASN A 55 3.51 -2.80 6.13
N SER A 56 2.56 -3.41 6.84
CA SER A 56 2.64 -4.81 7.30
C SER A 56 1.91 -5.79 6.37
N SER A 57 1.27 -5.30 5.33
CA SER A 57 0.57 -6.10 4.33
C SER A 57 1.49 -6.49 3.18
N ILE A 58 1.14 -7.57 2.48
CA ILE A 58 1.81 -8.01 1.26
C ILE A 58 0.87 -7.71 0.08
N PHE A 59 1.40 -7.07 -0.95
CA PHE A 59 0.67 -6.73 -2.16
C PHE A 59 1.24 -7.49 -3.36
N LEU A 60 0.38 -7.80 -4.31
CA LEU A 60 0.72 -8.46 -5.56
C LEU A 60 0.79 -7.46 -6.72
N PRO A 61 1.54 -7.77 -7.80
CA PRO A 61 1.54 -6.96 -9.01
C PRO A 61 0.13 -6.64 -9.51
N GLY A 62 -0.13 -5.37 -9.82
CA GLY A 62 -1.43 -4.86 -10.25
C GLY A 62 -2.32 -4.31 -9.12
N ASP A 63 -2.03 -4.62 -7.86
CA ASP A 63 -2.84 -4.13 -6.72
C ASP A 63 -2.83 -2.60 -6.62
N SER A 64 -3.91 -2.05 -6.07
CA SER A 64 -4.03 -0.62 -5.78
C SER A 64 -4.32 -0.36 -4.31
N ILE A 65 -3.62 0.61 -3.72
CA ILE A 65 -3.81 1.07 -2.34
C ILE A 65 -4.32 2.50 -2.39
N LEU A 66 -5.56 2.72 -1.98
CA LEU A 66 -6.30 3.96 -2.15
C LEU A 66 -6.55 4.61 -0.80
N PHE A 67 -5.97 5.80 -0.60
CA PHE A 67 -6.18 6.60 0.62
C PHE A 67 -7.35 7.56 0.44
N LYS A 68 -8.19 7.70 1.47
CA LYS A 68 -9.36 8.58 1.40
C LYS A 68 -8.94 10.04 1.24
N ARG A 69 -9.62 10.76 0.36
CA ARG A 69 -9.45 12.21 0.17
C ARG A 69 -9.87 13.01 1.40
N ASN A 70 -9.32 14.22 1.51
CA ASN A 70 -9.46 15.13 2.65
C ASN A 70 -8.90 14.60 3.99
N GLU A 71 -8.09 13.55 3.97
CA GLU A 71 -7.42 13.05 5.18
C GLU A 71 -5.94 13.43 5.23
N SER A 72 -5.42 13.49 6.46
CA SER A 72 -4.01 13.75 6.73
C SER A 72 -3.39 12.60 7.50
N TRP A 73 -2.24 12.15 7.03
CA TRP A 73 -1.49 11.01 7.52
C TRP A 73 -0.17 11.48 8.11
N ARG A 74 0.11 11.14 9.38
CA ARG A 74 1.37 11.48 10.08
C ARG A 74 2.25 10.26 10.34
N GLU A 75 1.93 9.16 9.67
CA GLU A 75 2.74 7.94 9.65
C GLU A 75 3.61 7.91 8.39
N GLN A 76 4.68 7.12 8.44
CA GLN A 76 5.56 6.93 7.30
C GLN A 76 5.07 5.75 6.44
N LEU A 77 4.78 6.00 5.17
CA LEU A 77 4.52 4.95 4.19
C LEU A 77 5.85 4.33 3.74
N VAL A 78 6.05 3.06 4.05
CA VAL A 78 7.19 2.25 3.60
C VAL A 78 6.62 1.18 2.69
N VAL A 79 6.82 1.35 1.38
CA VAL A 79 6.25 0.47 0.36
C VAL A 79 6.74 -0.97 0.60
N PRO A 80 5.86 -1.92 0.96
CA PRO A 80 6.28 -3.25 1.45
C PRO A 80 6.46 -4.29 0.33
N SER A 81 6.05 -3.97 -0.90
CA SER A 81 6.05 -4.88 -2.04
C SER A 81 6.32 -4.13 -3.35
N SER A 82 6.88 -4.81 -4.34
CA SER A 82 7.09 -4.26 -5.69
C SER A 82 6.11 -4.86 -6.67
N GLY A 83 5.65 -4.05 -7.63
CA GLY A 83 4.93 -4.57 -8.79
C GLY A 83 5.88 -5.18 -9.82
N GLU A 84 5.31 -5.55 -10.96
CA GLU A 84 6.02 -6.07 -12.13
C GLU A 84 5.85 -5.13 -13.34
N GLU A 85 6.67 -5.32 -14.37
CA GLU A 85 6.49 -4.61 -15.63
C GLU A 85 5.07 -4.86 -16.20
N GLY A 86 4.39 -3.80 -16.60
CA GLY A 86 2.99 -3.85 -17.04
C GLY A 86 1.95 -4.00 -15.93
N ASN A 87 2.34 -4.44 -14.73
CA ASN A 87 1.46 -4.64 -13.57
C ASN A 87 2.04 -3.95 -12.31
N PRO A 88 2.13 -2.60 -12.30
CA PRO A 88 2.64 -1.88 -11.13
C PRO A 88 1.68 -1.98 -9.95
N ILE A 89 2.21 -1.92 -8.73
CA ILE A 89 1.40 -1.62 -7.55
C ILE A 89 1.15 -0.10 -7.52
N THR A 90 -0.11 0.31 -7.42
CA THR A 90 -0.50 1.73 -7.51
C THR A 90 -0.92 2.28 -6.16
N PHE A 91 -0.32 3.40 -5.74
CA PHE A 91 -0.78 4.16 -4.58
C PHE A 91 -1.57 5.38 -5.06
N GLY A 92 -2.81 5.50 -4.61
CA GLY A 92 -3.76 6.48 -5.13
C GLY A 92 -4.69 7.05 -4.06
N ALA A 93 -5.76 7.69 -4.52
CA ALA A 93 -6.75 8.29 -3.64
C ALA A 93 -8.18 7.98 -4.10
N TYR A 94 -9.11 7.86 -3.16
CA TYR A 94 -10.53 7.66 -3.44
C TYR A 94 -11.43 8.66 -2.69
N GLY A 95 -12.71 8.71 -3.06
CA GLY A 95 -13.68 9.66 -2.49
C GLY A 95 -13.66 11.01 -3.18
N VAL A 96 -14.10 12.06 -2.47
CA VAL A 96 -14.25 13.43 -3.00
C VAL A 96 -13.39 14.40 -2.21
N GLY A 97 -12.85 15.42 -2.88
CA GLY A 97 -12.10 16.52 -2.27
C GLY A 97 -10.59 16.46 -2.51
N ASN A 98 -9.84 17.13 -1.62
CA ASN A 98 -8.40 17.31 -1.75
C ASN A 98 -7.66 15.98 -1.65
N LYS A 99 -6.49 15.91 -2.31
CA LYS A 99 -5.62 14.74 -2.21
C LYS A 99 -5.24 14.48 -0.73
N PRO A 100 -5.07 13.21 -0.33
CA PRO A 100 -4.59 12.88 1.01
C PRO A 100 -3.21 13.53 1.25
N LEU A 101 -3.02 14.09 2.45
CA LEU A 101 -1.80 14.78 2.83
C LEU A 101 -0.92 13.86 3.67
N PHE A 102 0.30 13.58 3.22
CA PHE A 102 1.30 12.84 3.98
C PHE A 102 2.26 13.84 4.65
N LEU A 103 2.25 13.87 5.98
CA LEU A 103 2.93 14.87 6.78
C LEU A 103 4.00 14.20 7.63
N GLY A 104 5.28 14.38 7.27
CA GLY A 104 6.43 13.89 8.05
C GLY A 104 6.70 14.63 9.36
N SER A 105 5.72 15.39 9.86
CA SER A 105 5.82 16.20 11.07
C SER A 105 4.82 15.74 12.13
N ASN A 106 5.11 16.05 13.39
CA ASN A 106 4.13 15.91 14.46
C ASN A 106 3.16 17.10 14.45
N ALA A 107 1.88 16.87 14.75
CA ALA A 107 0.94 17.98 14.92
C ALA A 107 1.34 18.77 16.18
N LYS A 108 1.49 20.09 16.02
CA LYS A 108 1.76 21.04 17.12
C LYS A 108 0.82 22.24 17.00
N ASN A 109 -0.46 21.91 16.81
CA ASN A 109 -1.51 22.85 16.41
C ASN A 109 -2.32 23.39 17.60
N ASN A 110 -2.15 22.83 18.80
CA ASN A 110 -2.87 23.27 19.99
C ASN A 110 -2.01 24.25 20.79
N ALA A 111 -2.63 25.22 21.45
CA ALA A 111 -1.90 26.15 22.32
C ALA A 111 -1.13 25.41 23.43
N SER A 112 -1.67 24.29 23.92
CA SER A 112 -1.02 23.41 24.90
C SER A 112 0.26 22.73 24.40
N ASP A 113 0.52 22.74 23.09
CA ASP A 113 1.77 22.24 22.52
C ASP A 113 2.95 23.20 22.77
N TRP A 114 2.67 24.44 23.18
CA TRP A 114 3.65 25.53 23.24
C TRP A 114 3.66 26.20 24.61
N THR A 115 4.86 26.43 25.13
CA THR A 115 5.13 27.18 26.34
C THR A 115 5.63 28.58 25.96
N ASN A 116 4.95 29.63 26.44
CA ASN A 116 5.40 31.01 26.28
C ASN A 116 6.56 31.31 27.24
N LEU A 117 7.70 31.72 26.71
CA LEU A 117 8.91 32.07 27.47
C LEU A 117 9.10 33.60 27.60
N GLY A 118 8.11 34.39 27.18
CA GLY A 118 8.18 35.85 27.12
C GLY A 118 9.02 36.37 25.95
N ALA A 119 9.00 37.70 25.74
CA ALA A 119 9.78 38.38 24.70
C ALA A 119 9.67 37.73 23.30
N ASN A 120 8.46 37.32 22.90
CA ASN A 120 8.15 36.62 21.64
C ASN A 120 8.88 35.28 21.45
N LYS A 121 9.29 34.61 22.53
CA LYS A 121 9.89 33.27 22.49
C LYS A 121 8.88 32.23 22.93
N TRP A 122 8.80 31.14 22.17
CA TRP A 122 7.95 29.99 22.45
C TRP A 122 8.77 28.71 22.33
N ALA A 123 8.47 27.73 23.18
CA ALA A 123 9.12 26.43 23.15
C ALA A 123 8.07 25.32 23.12
N THR A 124 8.33 24.26 22.38
CA THR A 124 7.62 22.98 22.48
C THR A 124 8.54 21.98 23.15
N ALA A 125 7.99 21.02 23.91
CA ALA A 125 8.77 19.86 24.32
C ALA A 125 9.36 19.18 23.07
N VAL A 126 10.60 18.71 23.18
CA VAL A 126 11.25 17.90 22.13
C VAL A 126 10.52 16.55 22.13
N GLY A 127 9.42 16.46 21.39
CA GLY A 127 8.77 15.19 21.14
C GLY A 127 9.71 14.30 20.34
N SER A 128 9.57 12.98 20.49
CA SER A 128 10.22 12.00 19.62
C SER A 128 9.91 12.34 18.17
N PHE A 129 10.86 12.98 17.48
CA PHE A 129 10.76 13.13 16.04
C PHE A 129 10.84 11.72 15.43
N PRO A 130 10.04 11.42 14.39
CA PRO A 130 10.23 10.18 13.65
C PRO A 130 11.71 10.07 13.27
N LYS A 131 12.36 8.98 13.71
CA LYS A 131 13.78 8.76 13.52
C LYS A 131 14.01 8.71 12.01
N LEU A 132 14.60 9.76 11.45
CA LEU A 132 14.96 9.79 10.04
C LEU A 132 16.02 8.72 9.81
N HIS A 133 15.60 7.56 9.30
CA HIS A 133 16.51 6.54 8.80
C HIS A 133 17.07 7.03 7.47
N TRP A 134 18.15 7.82 7.54
CA TRP A 134 18.99 7.99 6.37
C TRP A 134 19.59 6.61 6.05
N ARG A 135 19.25 6.04 4.90
CA ARG A 135 20.01 4.91 4.36
C ARG A 135 21.11 5.51 3.51
N SER A 136 22.38 5.30 3.89
CA SER A 136 23.50 5.37 2.94
C SER A 136 23.18 4.40 1.82
N VAL A 137 22.98 4.94 0.62
CA VAL A 137 23.24 4.19 -0.62
C VAL A 137 24.73 3.89 -0.73
#